data_AF-A0A2V8RJE2-F1
#
_entry.id   AF-A0A2V8RJE2-F1
#
_cell.length_a   1.000
_cell.length_b   1.000
_cell.length_c   1.000
_cell.angle_alpha   90.00
_cell.angle_beta   90.00
_cell.angle_gamma   90.00
#
_symmetry.space_group_name_H-M   'P 1'
#
loop_
_entity.id
_entity.type
_entity.pdbx_description
1 polymer ?
#
loop_
_entity_poly.entity_id
_entity_poly.type
_entity_poly.pdbx_seq_one_letter_code
_entity_poly.pdbx_strand_id
1 'polypeptide(L)'
;MTYDPTRHHRESKRLRGYDYSRPAPYFVTLCVQNNLCLFGDVVDGEMVLNDAGLIIEKWWKELENKFSGVRLDRFRVMPNHMHAILAIMGTGPDMVTKFGIGLDELNLDGADANEGIVPSRDETTGGHIGSPLQPSLGDVIQWFKTMTTNEYIRRVRESGWPQFKGKLWQRDYFDHIVRNAESLELIRNYIRDNPLRWSLDRENPNRTGDDKFDDWLLDQDGDDE
;
A
#
# COMPACT_ATOMS: atom_id res chain seq x y z
N MET A 1 -34.24 13.38 9.44
CA MET A 1 -33.41 13.77 8.28
C MET A 1 -33.47 12.63 7.30
N THR A 2 -34.14 12.83 6.17
CA THR A 2 -34.32 11.83 5.12
C THR A 2 -33.03 11.67 4.34
N TYR A 3 -32.52 10.44 4.29
CA TYR A 3 -31.35 10.03 3.53
C TYR A 3 -31.58 10.31 2.03
N ASP A 4 -30.71 11.12 1.42
CA ASP A 4 -30.75 11.46 0.01
C ASP A 4 -29.64 10.69 -0.73
N PRO A 5 -29.97 9.63 -1.48
CA PRO A 5 -28.99 8.80 -2.19
C PRO A 5 -28.34 9.52 -3.39
N THR A 6 -28.81 10.71 -3.79
CA THR A 6 -28.26 11.46 -4.94
C THR A 6 -27.14 12.43 -4.57
N ARG A 7 -26.95 12.74 -3.27
CA ARG A 7 -25.92 13.68 -2.78
C ARG A 7 -24.60 13.02 -2.37
N HIS A 8 -24.50 11.70 -2.54
CA HIS A 8 -23.32 10.90 -2.22
C HIS A 8 -22.96 9.97 -3.38
N HIS A 9 -22.95 10.50 -4.61
CA HIS A 9 -22.48 9.73 -5.76
C HIS A 9 -20.97 9.48 -5.60
N ARG A 10 -20.65 8.29 -5.10
CA ARG A 10 -19.31 7.76 -4.93
C ARG A 10 -18.78 7.39 -6.32
N GLU A 11 -17.99 8.25 -6.93
CA GLU A 11 -17.19 7.86 -8.08
C GLU A 11 -15.99 7.06 -7.58
N SER A 12 -16.15 5.74 -7.61
CA SER A 12 -15.05 4.81 -7.35
C SER A 12 -14.10 4.84 -8.54
N LYS A 13 -12.81 5.04 -8.29
CA LYS A 13 -11.74 4.88 -9.32
C LYS A 13 -11.54 3.43 -9.75
N ARG A 14 -12.09 2.47 -8.99
CA ARG A 14 -12.05 1.05 -9.32
C ARG A 14 -12.69 0.76 -10.67
N LEU A 15 -12.09 -0.17 -11.42
CA LEU A 15 -12.63 -0.71 -12.66
C LEU A 15 -14.05 -1.26 -12.42
N ARG A 16 -15.03 -0.68 -13.13
CA ARG A 16 -16.44 -1.01 -12.91
C ARG A 16 -16.72 -2.45 -13.32
N GLY A 17 -17.39 -3.20 -12.44
CA GLY A 17 -17.75 -4.60 -12.69
C GLY A 17 -16.61 -5.61 -12.47
N TYR A 18 -15.40 -5.17 -12.12
CA TYR A 18 -14.31 -6.07 -11.79
C TYR A 18 -14.42 -6.60 -10.35
N ASP A 19 -14.23 -7.91 -10.19
CA ASP A 19 -14.17 -8.56 -8.88
C ASP A 19 -12.74 -8.52 -8.32
N TYR A 20 -12.54 -7.65 -7.33
CA TYR A 20 -11.26 -7.43 -6.66
C TYR A 20 -10.85 -8.52 -5.65
N SER A 21 -11.60 -9.62 -5.57
CA SER A 21 -11.15 -10.86 -4.94
C SER A 21 -10.41 -11.78 -5.91
N ARG A 22 -10.41 -11.46 -7.21
CA ARG A 22 -9.77 -12.29 -8.23
C ARG A 22 -8.26 -12.37 -8.02
N PRO A 23 -7.66 -13.55 -8.29
CA PRO A 23 -6.21 -13.70 -8.27
C PRO A 23 -5.52 -12.82 -9.31
N ALA A 24 -4.74 -11.86 -8.84
CA ALA A 24 -3.94 -10.96 -9.68
C ALA A 24 -2.95 -10.18 -8.79
N PRO A 25 -1.87 -9.64 -9.37
CA PRO A 25 -1.11 -8.57 -8.76
C PRO A 25 -1.87 -7.25 -8.93
N TYR A 26 -1.91 -6.45 -7.87
CA TYR A 26 -2.51 -5.14 -7.83
C TYR A 26 -1.44 -4.12 -7.43
N PHE A 27 -1.23 -3.11 -8.27
CA PHE A 27 -0.52 -1.91 -7.88
C PHE A 27 -1.48 -0.99 -7.14
N VAL A 28 -1.09 -0.46 -5.98
CA VAL A 28 -1.91 0.44 -5.17
C VAL A 28 -1.14 1.67 -4.73
N THR A 29 -1.85 2.79 -4.61
CA THR A 29 -1.34 4.01 -3.98
C THR A 29 -2.27 4.46 -2.85
N LEU A 30 -1.71 4.57 -1.65
CA LEU A 30 -2.41 4.95 -0.42
C LEU A 30 -1.92 6.32 0.04
N CYS A 31 -2.74 7.36 -0.07
CA CYS A 31 -2.34 8.71 0.31
C CYS A 31 -2.83 9.11 1.71
N VAL A 32 -1.98 9.80 2.46
CA VAL A 32 -2.35 10.50 3.70
C VAL A 32 -3.37 11.58 3.34
N GLN A 33 -4.35 11.79 4.23
CA GLN A 33 -5.36 12.81 4.05
C GLN A 33 -4.71 14.20 3.92
N ASN A 34 -5.10 14.93 2.87
CA ASN A 34 -4.53 16.24 2.51
C ASN A 34 -3.02 16.21 2.22
N ASN A 35 -2.47 15.05 1.87
CA ASN A 35 -1.08 14.88 1.43
C ASN A 35 -0.06 15.41 2.47
N LEU A 36 -0.41 15.31 3.76
CA LEU A 36 0.47 15.68 4.87
C LEU A 36 1.69 14.74 4.91
N CYS A 37 2.89 15.32 4.96
CA CYS A 37 4.15 14.58 5.07
C CYS A 37 4.35 14.13 6.52
N LEU A 38 3.81 12.95 6.87
CA LEU A 38 3.81 12.40 8.23
C LEU A 38 4.83 11.28 8.43
N PHE A 39 5.34 10.68 7.36
CA PHE A 39 6.09 9.41 7.41
C PHE A 39 7.61 9.58 7.27
N GLY A 40 8.09 10.81 7.11
CA GLY A 40 9.51 11.12 6.93
C GLY A 40 9.70 12.14 5.81
N ASP A 41 10.94 12.21 5.32
CA ASP A 41 11.35 13.17 4.30
C ASP A 41 12.18 12.48 3.22
N VAL A 42 12.19 13.04 2.02
CA VAL A 42 13.13 12.62 0.96
C VAL A 42 14.32 13.57 0.98
N VAL A 43 15.51 13.02 1.21
CA VAL A 43 16.78 13.76 1.27
C VAL A 43 17.74 13.16 0.25
N ASP A 44 18.27 13.98 -0.66
CA ASP A 44 19.18 13.57 -1.73
C ASP A 44 18.66 12.39 -2.58
N GLY A 45 17.34 12.35 -2.79
CA GLY A 45 16.69 11.30 -3.58
C GLY A 45 16.48 9.98 -2.84
N GLU A 46 16.75 9.95 -1.53
CA GLU A 46 16.53 8.80 -0.66
C GLU A 46 15.40 9.07 0.32
N MET A 47 14.57 8.06 0.59
CA MET A 47 13.52 8.18 1.60
C MET A 47 14.10 7.95 2.99
N VAL A 48 14.02 8.97 3.85
CA VAL A 48 14.38 8.90 5.27
C VAL A 48 13.11 8.78 6.10
N LEU A 49 12.81 7.55 6.53
CA LEU A 49 11.63 7.27 7.35
C LEU A 49 11.81 7.78 8.79
N ASN A 50 10.73 8.34 9.34
CA ASN A 50 10.60 8.56 10.77
C ASN A 50 9.86 7.37 11.43
N ASP A 51 9.63 7.44 12.75
CA ASP A 51 8.93 6.38 13.47
C ASP A 51 7.54 6.05 12.91
N ALA A 52 6.82 7.04 12.36
CA ALA A 52 5.52 6.82 11.74
C ALA A 52 5.67 6.03 10.45
N GLY A 53 6.61 6.39 9.58
CA GLY A 53 6.93 5.65 8.36
C GLY A 53 7.33 4.20 8.65
N LEU A 54 8.15 3.97 9.67
CA LEU A 54 8.53 2.62 10.10
C LEU A 54 7.34 1.78 10.57
N ILE A 55 6.35 2.39 11.24
CA ILE A 55 5.11 1.70 11.63
C ILE A 55 4.26 1.35 10.41
N ILE A 56 4.22 2.20 9.38
CA ILE A 56 3.54 1.90 8.12
C ILE A 56 4.16 0.66 7.47
N GLU A 57 5.50 0.61 7.34
CA GLU A 57 6.19 -0.56 6.76
C GLU A 57 5.94 -1.84 7.58
N LYS A 58 6.00 -1.74 8.90
CA LYS A 58 5.73 -2.86 9.80
C LYS A 58 4.34 -3.46 9.53
N TRP A 59 3.29 -2.64 9.58
CA TRP A 59 1.92 -3.13 9.36
C TRP A 59 1.69 -3.64 7.93
N TRP A 60 2.44 -3.13 6.95
CA TRP A 60 2.36 -3.62 5.59
C TRP A 60 2.87 -5.06 5.53
N LYS A 61 4.04 -5.32 6.11
CA LYS A 61 4.63 -6.67 6.20
C LYS A 61 3.74 -7.65 6.98
N GLU A 62 3.00 -7.18 7.99
CA GLU A 62 2.04 -8.02 8.74
C GLU A 62 0.84 -8.52 7.91
N LEU A 63 0.63 -8.00 6.69
CA LEU A 63 -0.47 -8.45 5.84
C LEU A 63 -0.37 -9.93 5.47
N GLU A 64 0.83 -10.45 5.22
CA GLU A 64 1.03 -11.88 4.88
C GLU A 64 0.71 -12.79 6.07
N ASN A 65 0.99 -12.32 7.30
CA ASN A 65 0.62 -13.04 8.52
C ASN A 65 -0.89 -13.02 8.75
N LYS A 66 -1.55 -11.89 8.43
CA LYS A 66 -2.98 -11.70 8.63
C LYS A 66 -3.84 -12.42 7.59
N PHE A 67 -3.35 -12.51 6.35
CA PHE A 67 -4.09 -12.98 5.19
C PHE A 67 -3.27 -14.04 4.43
N SER A 68 -3.59 -15.32 4.63
CA SER A 68 -2.87 -16.45 4.01
C SER A 68 -2.86 -16.43 2.48
N GLY A 69 -3.90 -15.83 1.88
CA GLY A 69 -4.05 -15.63 0.44
C GLY A 69 -3.45 -14.33 -0.10
N VAL A 70 -2.65 -13.60 0.67
CA VAL A 70 -1.96 -12.39 0.20
C VAL A 70 -0.47 -12.68 0.08
N ARG A 71 0.15 -12.14 -0.98
CA ARG A 71 1.60 -12.02 -1.10
C ARG A 71 1.97 -10.58 -1.37
N LEU A 72 3.03 -10.11 -0.73
CA LEU A 72 3.57 -8.78 -0.94
C LEU A 72 4.70 -8.84 -1.97
N ASP A 73 4.84 -7.75 -2.71
CA ASP A 73 5.96 -7.52 -3.62
C ASP A 73 6.54 -6.14 -3.27
N ARG A 74 7.19 -5.44 -4.20
CA ARG A 74 7.80 -4.14 -3.98
C ARG A 74 6.78 -3.16 -3.41
N PHE A 75 7.22 -2.42 -2.40
CA PHE A 75 6.51 -1.28 -1.86
C PHE A 75 7.51 -0.19 -1.47
N ARG A 76 7.02 1.05 -1.38
CA ARG A 76 7.77 2.20 -0.89
C ARG A 76 6.83 3.10 -0.10
N VAL A 77 7.18 3.35 1.16
CA VAL A 77 6.57 4.42 1.94
C VAL A 77 7.27 5.73 1.54
N MET A 78 6.48 6.75 1.28
CA MET A 78 6.90 8.10 0.93
C MET A 78 6.41 9.08 2.00
N PRO A 79 6.85 10.36 2.01
CA PRO A 79 6.53 11.28 3.09
C PRO A 79 5.02 11.34 3.43
N ASN A 80 4.16 11.27 2.41
CA ASN A 80 2.71 11.44 2.56
C ASN A 80 1.87 10.35 1.88
N HIS A 81 2.46 9.30 1.36
CA HIS A 81 1.73 8.24 0.68
C HIS A 81 2.56 6.94 0.68
N MET A 82 1.99 5.88 0.11
CA MET A 82 2.69 4.63 -0.09
C MET A 82 2.29 4.06 -1.45
N HIS A 83 3.29 3.63 -2.22
CA HIS A 83 3.12 2.82 -3.41
C HIS A 83 3.44 1.37 -3.10
N ALA A 84 2.62 0.43 -3.57
CA ALA A 84 2.88 -0.98 -3.31
C ALA A 84 2.29 -1.90 -4.37
N ILE A 85 2.90 -3.06 -4.53
CA ILE A 85 2.32 -4.20 -5.22
C ILE A 85 1.96 -5.25 -4.18
N LEU A 86 0.74 -5.78 -4.28
CA LEU A 86 0.33 -6.98 -3.57
C LEU A 86 -0.44 -7.91 -4.50
N ALA A 87 -0.29 -9.21 -4.31
CA ALA A 87 -1.03 -10.23 -5.03
C ALA A 87 -2.08 -10.87 -4.14
N ILE A 88 -3.32 -10.94 -4.64
CA ILE A 88 -4.31 -11.88 -4.12
C ILE A 88 -4.02 -13.22 -4.79
N MET A 89 -3.77 -14.25 -3.99
CA MET A 89 -3.44 -15.58 -4.46
C MET A 89 -4.71 -16.40 -4.65
N GLY A 90 -4.84 -16.98 -5.84
CA GLY A 90 -5.86 -18.00 -6.12
C GLY A 90 -5.41 -19.38 -5.70
N THR A 91 -6.29 -20.36 -5.89
CA THR A 91 -5.99 -21.79 -5.68
C THR A 91 -5.20 -22.43 -6.82
N GLY A 92 -4.65 -21.65 -7.77
CA GLY A 92 -4.02 -22.15 -8.99
C GLY A 92 -2.54 -21.74 -9.17
N PRO A 93 -1.74 -22.53 -9.90
CA PRO A 93 -0.30 -22.29 -10.15
C PRO A 93 0.00 -21.15 -11.15
N ASP A 94 -1.03 -20.46 -11.64
CA ASP A 94 -0.92 -19.44 -12.69
C ASP A 94 -0.09 -18.22 -12.26
N MET A 95 -0.14 -17.81 -11.00
CA MET A 95 0.53 -16.58 -10.55
C MET A 95 2.06 -16.68 -10.60
N VAL A 96 2.61 -17.82 -10.16
CA VAL A 96 4.05 -18.08 -10.20
C VAL A 96 4.53 -18.17 -11.65
N THR A 97 3.78 -18.89 -12.49
CA THR A 97 4.16 -19.12 -13.90
C THR A 97 4.01 -17.86 -14.76
N LYS A 98 2.98 -17.05 -14.52
CA LYS A 98 2.63 -15.89 -15.34
C LYS A 98 3.40 -14.61 -14.95
N PHE A 99 3.74 -14.47 -13.67
CA PHE A 99 4.30 -13.23 -13.13
C PHE A 99 5.60 -13.42 -12.34
N GLY A 100 6.06 -14.66 -12.14
CA GLY A 100 7.24 -14.94 -11.30
C GLY A 100 7.05 -14.61 -9.82
N ILE A 101 5.80 -14.39 -9.37
CA ILE A 101 5.49 -14.03 -7.99
C ILE A 101 5.54 -15.30 -7.13
N GLY A 102 6.52 -15.39 -6.23
CA GLY A 102 6.69 -16.53 -5.31
C GLY A 102 7.99 -17.34 -5.47
N LEU A 103 8.94 -16.87 -6.28
CA LEU A 103 10.34 -17.31 -6.17
C LEU A 103 11.07 -16.31 -5.28
N ASP A 104 11.65 -16.78 -4.19
CA ASP A 104 12.45 -15.99 -3.25
C ASP A 104 13.57 -15.23 -3.98
N GLU A 105 13.34 -13.95 -4.24
CA GLU A 105 14.40 -12.94 -4.33
C GLU A 105 14.16 -11.88 -3.25
N LEU A 106 14.02 -12.34 -2.00
CA LEU A 106 14.33 -11.55 -0.82
C LEU A 106 15.86 -11.63 -0.56
N ASN A 107 16.67 -11.18 -1.51
CA ASN A 107 18.01 -10.67 -1.19
C ASN A 107 17.86 -9.15 -1.03
N LEU A 108 17.43 -8.78 0.18
CA LEU A 108 17.63 -7.44 0.71
C LEU A 108 19.13 -7.32 1.01
N ASP A 109 19.87 -6.60 0.17
CA ASP A 109 21.19 -6.11 0.54
C ASP A 109 21.04 -5.23 1.79
N GLY A 110 21.46 -5.74 2.95
CA GLY A 110 21.54 -4.94 4.17
C GLY A 110 21.50 -5.69 5.49
N ALA A 111 22.69 -6.03 5.97
CA ALA A 111 23.10 -6.09 7.38
C ALA A 111 22.77 -7.35 8.23
N ASP A 112 23.86 -8.11 8.40
CA ASP A 112 24.43 -8.60 9.66
C ASP A 112 23.65 -9.55 10.59
N ALA A 113 24.37 -10.61 10.92
CA ALA A 113 24.02 -11.63 11.89
C ALA A 113 23.80 -11.06 13.29
N ASN A 114 22.65 -11.38 13.90
CA ASN A 114 22.67 -11.83 15.28
C ASN A 114 21.47 -12.71 15.64
N GLU A 115 21.78 -13.80 16.34
CA GLU A 115 20.85 -14.82 16.80
C GLU A 115 19.91 -14.32 17.90
N GLY A 116 18.68 -14.84 17.87
CA GLY A 116 17.97 -15.31 19.06
C GLY A 116 17.37 -14.26 19.98
N ILE A 117 16.03 -14.17 19.98
CA ILE A 117 15.15 -14.26 21.16
C ILE A 117 13.70 -14.21 20.64
N VAL A 118 12.94 -15.25 20.98
CA VAL A 118 11.50 -15.38 20.70
C VAL A 118 10.74 -14.61 21.79
N PRO A 119 9.87 -13.61 21.49
CA PRO A 119 8.95 -13.09 22.48
C PRO A 119 7.58 -13.77 22.36
N SER A 120 7.18 -14.30 23.52
CA SER A 120 5.86 -14.77 23.90
C SER A 120 4.69 -13.94 23.36
N ARG A 121 3.64 -14.63 22.93
CA ARG A 121 2.31 -14.09 22.65
C ARG A 121 1.76 -13.37 23.88
N ASP A 122 1.42 -12.10 23.73
CA ASP A 122 0.56 -11.40 24.67
C ASP A 122 -0.74 -11.03 23.94
N GLU A 123 -1.83 -11.66 24.38
CA GLU A 123 -3.18 -11.46 23.84
C GLU A 123 -3.78 -10.19 24.44
N THR A 124 -3.78 -9.09 23.68
CA THR A 124 -4.64 -7.92 23.98
C THR A 124 -5.44 -7.50 22.76
N THR A 125 -6.59 -8.16 22.63
CA THR A 125 -7.92 -7.60 22.33
C THR A 125 -8.04 -6.41 21.36
N GLY A 126 -8.18 -6.74 20.07
CA GLY A 126 -8.94 -5.97 19.08
C GLY A 126 -9.69 -6.94 18.17
N GLY A 127 -10.98 -7.18 18.46
CA GLY A 127 -11.78 -8.21 17.78
C GLY A 127 -12.00 -7.92 16.29
N HIS A 128 -11.17 -8.53 15.44
CA HIS A 128 -11.51 -8.76 14.04
C HIS A 128 -11.89 -10.24 13.90
N ILE A 129 -13.19 -10.48 13.78
CA ILE A 129 -13.80 -11.76 13.41
C ILE A 129 -12.99 -12.38 12.26
N GLY A 130 -12.73 -13.70 12.35
CA GLY A 130 -11.76 -14.46 11.54
C GLY A 130 -11.62 -13.97 10.10
N SER A 131 -10.37 -13.80 9.66
CA SER A 131 -10.04 -13.38 8.29
C SER A 131 -10.79 -14.27 7.29
N PRO A 132 -11.44 -13.71 6.25
CA PRO A 132 -12.01 -14.52 5.18
C PRO A 132 -10.93 -15.41 4.57
N LEU A 133 -11.29 -16.64 4.21
CA LEU A 133 -10.39 -17.60 3.53
C LEU A 133 -9.77 -17.03 2.24
N GLN A 134 -10.45 -16.05 1.61
CA GLN A 134 -9.93 -15.26 0.48
C GLN A 134 -10.38 -13.80 0.65
N PRO A 135 -9.50 -12.87 1.06
CA PRO A 135 -9.84 -11.46 1.17
C PRO A 135 -9.87 -10.79 -0.21
N SER A 136 -10.76 -9.82 -0.43
CA SER A 136 -10.64 -8.90 -1.55
C SER A 136 -9.52 -7.88 -1.30
N LEU A 137 -9.02 -7.23 -2.36
CA LEU A 137 -8.11 -6.09 -2.22
C LEU A 137 -8.67 -5.03 -1.25
N GLY A 138 -9.99 -4.81 -1.29
CA GLY A 138 -10.66 -3.87 -0.39
C GLY A 138 -10.53 -4.26 1.09
N ASP A 139 -10.68 -5.54 1.42
CA ASP A 139 -10.59 -6.03 2.80
C ASP A 139 -9.17 -5.87 3.35
N VAL A 140 -8.16 -6.19 2.52
CA VAL A 140 -6.73 -6.06 2.86
C VAL A 140 -6.40 -4.60 3.17
N ILE A 141 -6.75 -3.68 2.25
CA ILE A 141 -6.46 -2.26 2.39
C ILE A 141 -7.26 -1.64 3.56
N GLN A 142 -8.50 -2.04 3.77
CA GLN A 142 -9.30 -1.56 4.89
C GLN A 142 -8.67 -1.95 6.23
N TRP A 143 -8.24 -3.21 6.37
CA TRP A 143 -7.56 -3.67 7.57
C TRP A 143 -6.26 -2.89 7.79
N PHE A 144 -5.43 -2.74 6.74
CA PHE A 144 -4.19 -1.98 6.81
C PHE A 144 -4.40 -0.53 7.28
N LYS A 145 -5.35 0.20 6.64
CA LYS A 145 -5.70 1.57 7.03
C LYS A 145 -6.19 1.65 8.47
N THR A 146 -6.92 0.64 8.95
CA THR A 146 -7.42 0.57 10.33
C THR A 146 -6.28 0.42 11.32
N MET A 147 -5.40 -0.57 11.13
CA MET A 147 -4.31 -0.86 12.06
C MET A 147 -3.32 0.30 12.17
N THR A 148 -2.92 0.85 11.03
CA THR A 148 -2.01 2.01 10.98
C THR A 148 -2.63 3.25 11.61
N THR A 149 -3.92 3.53 11.37
CA THR A 149 -4.62 4.65 12.00
C THR A 149 -4.68 4.50 13.52
N ASN A 150 -5.02 3.31 14.01
CA ASN A 150 -5.11 3.03 15.44
C ASN A 150 -3.74 3.21 16.12
N GLU A 151 -2.68 2.65 15.54
CA GLU A 151 -1.35 2.78 16.11
C GLU A 151 -0.86 4.24 16.05
N TYR A 152 -1.07 4.96 14.94
CA TYR A 152 -0.70 6.37 14.84
C TYR A 152 -1.42 7.23 15.90
N ILE A 153 -2.74 7.06 16.08
CA ILE A 153 -3.52 7.80 17.10
C ILE A 153 -2.98 7.52 18.51
N ARG A 154 -2.58 6.28 18.81
CA ARG A 154 -1.95 5.95 20.08
C ARG A 154 -0.63 6.72 20.25
N ARG A 155 0.22 6.74 19.24
CA ARG A 155 1.53 7.43 19.28
C ARG A 155 1.42 8.95 19.36
N VAL A 156 0.37 9.55 18.79
CA VAL A 156 0.04 10.97 19.01
C VAL A 156 -0.16 11.27 20.50
N ARG A 157 -0.81 10.36 21.24
CA ARG A 157 -1.09 10.54 22.68
C ARG A 157 0.12 10.23 23.56
N GLU A 158 0.88 9.21 23.21
CA GLU A 158 1.98 8.68 24.05
C GLU A 158 3.34 9.33 23.75
N SER A 159 3.58 9.70 22.50
CA SER A 159 4.90 10.11 22.00
C SER A 159 4.88 11.48 21.31
N GLY A 160 3.74 12.19 21.34
CA GLY A 160 3.63 13.55 20.81
C GLY A 160 3.78 13.65 19.30
N TRP A 161 3.45 12.58 18.55
CA TRP A 161 3.49 12.62 17.09
C TRP A 161 2.59 13.71 16.50
N PRO A 162 2.90 14.22 15.29
CA PRO A 162 2.09 15.24 14.64
C PRO A 162 0.62 14.82 14.53
N GLN A 163 -0.29 15.70 14.94
CA GLN A 163 -1.72 15.47 14.83
C GLN A 163 -2.19 15.64 13.38
N PHE A 164 -3.23 14.90 12.99
CA PHE A 164 -3.96 15.09 11.74
C PHE A 164 -5.44 15.37 12.00
N LYS A 165 -6.09 16.09 11.09
CA LYS A 165 -7.51 16.43 11.23
C LYS A 165 -8.39 15.33 10.65
N GLY A 166 -9.21 14.72 11.50
CA GLY A 166 -10.23 13.76 11.08
C GLY A 166 -9.69 12.37 10.81
N LYS A 167 -9.12 12.12 9.62
CA LYS A 167 -8.65 10.79 9.17
C LYS A 167 -7.18 10.82 8.79
N LEU A 168 -6.46 9.74 9.05
CA LEU A 168 -5.06 9.59 8.66
C LEU A 168 -4.95 9.42 7.14
N TRP A 169 -5.70 8.45 6.58
CA TRP A 169 -5.70 8.15 5.15
C TRP A 169 -6.84 8.85 4.43
N GLN A 170 -6.63 9.13 3.14
CA GLN A 170 -7.73 9.43 2.23
C GLN A 170 -8.75 8.29 2.22
N ARG A 171 -10.02 8.62 1.93
CA ARG A 171 -11.12 7.65 1.93
C ARG A 171 -10.84 6.51 0.95
N ASP A 172 -10.60 6.85 -0.30
CA ASP A 172 -10.31 5.90 -1.37
C ASP A 172 -8.80 5.69 -1.50
N TYR A 173 -8.41 4.87 -2.47
CA TYR A 173 -7.03 4.63 -2.86
C TYR A 173 -7.01 4.38 -4.36
N PHE A 174 -5.86 4.59 -4.97
CA PHE A 174 -5.66 4.20 -6.37
C PHE A 174 -5.29 2.72 -6.43
N ASP A 175 -5.84 2.00 -7.41
CA ASP A 175 -5.47 0.64 -7.73
C ASP A 175 -5.38 0.45 -9.24
N HIS A 176 -4.51 -0.47 -9.67
CA HIS A 176 -4.34 -0.88 -11.05
C HIS A 176 -4.07 -2.39 -11.11
N ILE A 177 -4.74 -3.10 -12.01
CA ILE A 177 -4.60 -4.56 -12.18
C ILE A 177 -3.40 -4.83 -13.09
N VAL A 178 -2.37 -5.49 -12.56
CA VAL A 178 -1.16 -5.77 -13.31
C VAL A 178 -1.37 -6.99 -14.22
N ARG A 179 -1.25 -6.79 -15.53
CA ARG A 179 -1.72 -7.76 -16.56
C ARG A 179 -0.67 -8.77 -17.01
N ASN A 180 0.60 -8.38 -17.02
CA ASN A 180 1.70 -9.20 -17.50
C ASN A 180 3.01 -8.92 -16.72
N ALA A 181 4.04 -9.73 -16.97
CA ALA A 181 5.32 -9.64 -16.28
C ALA A 181 6.12 -8.37 -16.62
N GLU A 182 5.99 -7.83 -17.84
CA GLU A 182 6.67 -6.61 -18.26
C GLU A 182 6.13 -5.38 -17.51
N SER A 183 4.80 -5.25 -17.42
CA SER A 183 4.18 -4.18 -16.64
C SER A 183 4.47 -4.33 -15.15
N LEU A 184 4.50 -5.56 -14.62
CA LEU A 184 4.92 -5.80 -13.25
C LEU A 184 6.33 -5.29 -12.98
N GLU A 185 7.28 -5.59 -13.85
CA GLU A 185 8.67 -5.16 -13.70
C GLU A 185 8.83 -3.64 -13.84
N LEU A 186 8.10 -3.01 -14.75
CA LEU A 186 8.06 -1.54 -14.87
C LEU A 186 7.56 -0.89 -13.57
N ILE A 187 6.49 -1.41 -12.97
CA ILE A 187 5.95 -0.90 -11.71
C ILE A 187 6.93 -1.14 -10.56
N ARG A 188 7.59 -2.30 -10.49
CA ARG A 188 8.63 -2.56 -9.48
C ARG A 188 9.78 -1.55 -9.56
N ASN A 189 10.26 -1.26 -10.77
CA ASN A 189 11.29 -0.25 -11.00
C ASN A 189 10.81 1.15 -10.59
N TYR A 190 9.57 1.52 -10.96
CA TYR A 190 8.97 2.78 -10.51
C TYR A 190 8.97 2.88 -8.97
N ILE A 191 8.47 1.86 -8.27
CA ILE A 191 8.40 1.86 -6.80
C ILE A 191 9.80 1.99 -6.18
N ARG A 192 10.80 1.29 -6.73
CA ARG A 192 12.19 1.38 -6.25
C ARG A 192 12.73 2.80 -6.39
N ASP A 193 12.53 3.40 -7.56
CA ASP A 193 13.14 4.67 -7.94
C ASP A 193 12.29 5.89 -7.54
N ASN A 194 11.10 5.68 -6.97
CA ASN A 194 10.16 6.75 -6.62
C ASN A 194 10.74 7.83 -5.68
N PRO A 195 11.60 7.51 -4.69
CA PRO A 195 12.31 8.54 -3.91
C PRO A 195 13.10 9.54 -4.77
N LEU A 196 13.79 9.07 -5.82
CA LEU A 196 14.51 9.93 -6.78
C LEU A 196 13.56 10.83 -7.57
N ARG A 197 12.31 10.41 -7.70
CA ARG A 197 11.26 11.04 -8.51
C ARG A 197 10.32 11.89 -7.67
N TRP A 198 10.56 12.03 -6.36
CA TRP A 198 9.69 12.77 -5.45
C TRP A 198 9.33 14.18 -5.92
N SER A 199 10.26 14.89 -6.58
CA SER A 199 10.02 16.23 -7.13
C SER A 199 9.04 16.27 -8.31
N LEU A 200 8.78 15.13 -8.96
CA LEU A 200 7.85 14.96 -10.08
C LEU A 200 6.57 14.22 -9.67
N ASP A 201 6.56 13.63 -8.47
CA ASP A 201 5.47 12.82 -7.95
C ASP A 201 4.17 13.63 -7.82
N ARG A 202 3.07 13.10 -8.36
CA ARG A 202 1.75 13.77 -8.33
C ARG A 202 1.23 14.05 -6.91
N GLU A 203 1.63 13.24 -5.93
CA GLU A 203 1.20 13.37 -4.54
C GLU A 203 2.07 14.34 -3.74
N ASN A 204 3.21 14.79 -4.28
CA ASN A 204 4.06 15.80 -3.66
C ASN A 204 3.38 17.20 -3.72
N PRO A 205 3.09 17.82 -2.56
CA PRO A 205 2.49 19.16 -2.52
C PRO A 205 3.34 20.25 -3.18
N ASN A 206 4.65 20.00 -3.31
CA ASN A 206 5.64 20.91 -3.88
C ASN A 206 6.21 20.39 -5.21
N ARG A 207 5.48 19.54 -5.94
CA ARG A 207 5.94 18.99 -7.21
C ARG A 207 6.32 20.09 -8.21
N THR A 208 7.33 19.81 -9.02
CA THR A 208 7.96 20.75 -9.96
C THR A 208 7.78 20.35 -11.42
N GLY A 209 7.16 19.20 -11.68
CA GLY A 209 6.85 18.67 -13.00
C GLY A 209 5.93 17.48 -12.90
N ASP A 210 5.82 16.75 -14.01
CA ASP A 210 5.02 15.53 -14.13
C ASP A 210 5.94 14.32 -14.37
N ASP A 211 5.57 13.16 -13.83
CA ASP A 211 6.29 11.91 -14.02
C ASP A 211 5.72 11.14 -15.22
N LYS A 212 6.58 10.76 -16.18
CA LYS A 212 6.17 9.95 -17.34
C LYS A 212 5.56 8.59 -16.98
N PHE A 213 5.86 8.08 -15.79
CA PHE A 213 5.20 6.87 -15.30
C PHE A 213 3.70 7.09 -15.11
N ASP A 214 3.29 8.29 -14.69
CA ASP A 214 1.88 8.63 -14.52
C ASP A 214 1.12 8.59 -15.83
N ASP A 215 1.73 9.11 -16.91
CA ASP A 215 1.18 9.06 -18.27
C ASP A 215 1.06 7.61 -18.75
N TRP A 216 2.14 6.83 -18.63
CA TRP A 216 2.15 5.42 -19.01
C TRP A 216 1.06 4.62 -18.28
N LEU A 217 0.87 4.89 -16.98
CA LEU A 217 -0.12 4.18 -16.17
C LEU A 217 -1.54 4.50 -16.61
N LEU A 218 -1.83 5.76 -16.98
CA LEU A 218 -3.13 6.16 -17.53
C LEU A 218 -3.42 5.50 -18.88
N ASP A 219 -2.40 5.36 -19.73
CA ASP A 219 -2.54 4.67 -21.03
C ASP A 219 -2.93 3.19 -20.84
N GLN A 220 -2.45 2.53 -19.77
CA GLN A 220 -2.82 1.14 -19.48
C GLN A 220 -4.29 0.97 -19.07
N ASP A 221 -4.90 1.99 -18.46
CA ASP A 221 -6.30 1.98 -18.03
C ASP A 221 -7.26 2.42 -19.16
N GLY A 222 -6.75 3.09 -20.21
CA GLY A 222 -7.53 3.51 -21.38
C GLY A 222 -7.91 2.38 -22.34
N ASP A 223 -7.22 1.24 -22.26
CA ASP A 223 -7.52 0.03 -23.04
C ASP A 223 -8.70 -0.81 -22.46
N ASP A 224 -9.39 -0.29 -21.42
CA ASP A 224 -10.47 -0.98 -20.70
C ASP A 224 -11.90 -0.59 -21.12
N GLU A 225 -12.05 0.25 -22.16
CA GLU A 225 -13.35 0.58 -22.78
C GLU A 225 -13.70 -0.26 -24.02
#